data_AF-A0A2N1UGE8-F1
#
_entry.id   AF-A0A2N1UGE8-F1
#
_cell.length_a   1.000
_cell.length_b   1.000
_cell.length_c   1.000
_cell.angle_alpha   90.00
_cell.angle_beta   90.00
_cell.angle_gamma   90.00
#
_symmetry.space_group_name_H-M   'P 1'
#
loop_
_entity.id
_entity.type
_entity.pdbx_description
1 polymer ?
#
loop_
_entity_poly.entity_id
_entity_poly.type
_entity_poly.pdbx_seq_one_letter_code
_entity_poly.pdbx_strand_id
1 'polypeptide(L)'
;MRKLILAVCLMLIILAPANACDVSLFALVAGNSPNNAFAEKLTGLVSSAKAVGNNSQEPAALPGHLQKLMTSWIEFSNTYLVNPPEWAKNDASWKQKFDELTDLIGSIRKNLSNQEPDQPKAHQEIQKFTRRLTRLYDGLQMNELARLLLDTSTHIDHIWDAWWAQDRQKLVEATKNFSSVCHNLSEKLDEASAKMAENIVHRAGELHKMAAREDVFTGKSFEFMLNMTENDFARFNDARREKTATDSK
;
A
#
# COMPACT_ATOMS: atom_id res chain seq x y z
N MET A 1 -35.89 -10.31 1.86
CA MET A 1 -34.82 -11.29 1.50
C MET A 1 -33.72 -10.68 0.63
N ARG A 2 -34.01 -10.06 -0.53
CA ARG A 2 -32.98 -9.46 -1.42
C ARG A 2 -32.07 -8.39 -0.76
N LYS A 3 -32.62 -7.55 0.12
CA LYS A 3 -31.85 -6.56 0.92
C LYS A 3 -30.98 -7.21 2.01
N LEU A 4 -31.37 -8.38 2.51
CA LEU A 4 -30.66 -9.12 3.57
C LEU A 4 -29.47 -9.88 2.98
N ILE A 5 -29.64 -10.46 1.79
CA ILE A 5 -28.55 -11.09 1.02
C ILE A 5 -27.50 -10.05 0.63
N LEU A 6 -27.91 -8.84 0.19
CA LEU A 6 -26.96 -7.76 -0.11
C LEU A 6 -26.17 -7.29 1.12
N ALA A 7 -26.81 -7.20 2.29
CA ALA A 7 -26.13 -6.85 3.54
C ALA A 7 -25.14 -7.93 3.99
N VAL A 8 -25.49 -9.21 3.82
CA VAL A 8 -24.61 -10.35 4.12
C VAL A 8 -23.45 -10.43 3.12
N CYS A 9 -23.69 -10.18 1.82
CA CYS A 9 -22.62 -10.07 0.83
C CYS A 9 -21.69 -8.88 1.09
N LEU A 10 -22.22 -7.73 1.53
CA LEU A 10 -21.38 -6.59 1.96
C LEU A 10 -20.54 -6.93 3.19
N MET A 11 -21.11 -7.61 4.20
CA MET A 11 -20.36 -8.06 5.38
C MET A 11 -19.27 -9.08 5.04
N LEU A 12 -19.53 -10.00 4.12
CA LEU A 12 -18.54 -11.00 3.70
C LEU A 12 -17.37 -10.38 2.92
N ILE A 13 -17.57 -9.26 2.23
CA ILE A 13 -16.49 -8.49 1.59
C ILE A 13 -15.65 -7.72 2.64
N ILE A 14 -16.26 -7.32 3.77
CA ILE A 14 -15.57 -6.63 4.88
C ILE A 14 -14.68 -7.60 5.69
N LEU A 15 -14.96 -8.90 5.66
CA LEU A 15 -14.27 -9.92 6.46
C LEU A 15 -13.05 -10.55 5.76
N ALA A 16 -12.83 -10.29 4.47
CA ALA A 16 -11.58 -10.68 3.84
C ALA A 16 -10.47 -9.76 4.39
N PRO A 17 -9.36 -10.29 4.93
CA PRO A 17 -8.26 -9.46 5.39
C PRO A 17 -7.85 -8.56 4.23
N ALA A 18 -7.94 -7.24 4.43
CA ALA A 18 -7.55 -6.25 3.44
C ALA A 18 -6.11 -6.58 3.01
N ASN A 19 -5.94 -6.96 1.73
CA ASN A 19 -4.64 -7.27 1.14
C ASN A 19 -3.85 -6.00 0.83
N ALA A 20 -4.09 -4.89 1.56
CA ALA A 20 -3.48 -3.58 1.37
C ALA A 20 -1.96 -3.55 1.63
N CYS A 21 -1.36 -4.67 2.04
CA CYS A 21 0.08 -4.85 2.15
C CYS A 21 0.57 -5.65 0.93
N ASP A 22 0.70 -4.96 -0.20
CA ASP A 22 1.00 -5.56 -1.50
C ASP A 22 2.47 -6.00 -1.62
N VAL A 23 2.75 -7.21 -1.12
CA VAL A 23 4.05 -7.89 -1.26
C VAL A 23 4.40 -8.15 -2.73
N SER A 24 3.40 -8.33 -3.59
CA SER A 24 3.60 -8.65 -5.01
C SER A 24 4.12 -7.46 -5.81
N LEU A 25 3.71 -6.24 -5.46
CA LEU A 25 4.29 -5.02 -6.01
C LEU A 25 5.81 -4.96 -5.77
N PHE A 26 6.26 -5.27 -4.55
CA PHE A 26 7.68 -5.27 -4.23
C PHE A 26 8.44 -6.31 -5.06
N ALA A 27 7.88 -7.50 -5.26
CA ALA A 27 8.47 -8.50 -6.14
C ALA A 27 8.53 -8.04 -7.61
N LEU A 28 7.47 -7.39 -8.11
CA LEU A 28 7.41 -6.87 -9.49
C LEU A 28 8.41 -5.72 -9.72
N VAL A 29 8.57 -4.83 -8.74
CA VAL A 29 9.54 -3.73 -8.80
C VAL A 29 10.97 -4.26 -8.61
N ALA A 30 11.17 -5.16 -7.65
CA ALA A 30 12.47 -5.76 -7.33
C ALA A 30 13.00 -6.73 -8.39
N GLY A 31 12.15 -7.33 -9.22
CA GLY A 31 12.59 -8.11 -10.38
C GLY A 31 13.46 -7.30 -11.36
N ASN A 32 13.44 -5.97 -11.25
CA ASN A 32 14.31 -5.05 -11.99
C ASN A 32 15.55 -4.58 -11.18
N SER A 33 15.70 -4.99 -9.92
CA SER A 33 16.79 -4.57 -9.05
C SER A 33 17.92 -5.60 -9.03
N PRO A 34 19.19 -5.20 -9.25
CA PRO A 34 20.33 -6.10 -9.08
C PRO A 34 20.59 -6.47 -7.60
N ASN A 35 19.82 -5.94 -6.65
CA ASN A 35 20.13 -6.01 -5.22
C ASN A 35 19.07 -6.82 -4.44
N ASN A 36 19.06 -8.14 -4.68
CA ASN A 36 18.11 -9.09 -4.10
C ASN A 36 17.96 -8.96 -2.58
N ALA A 37 19.04 -8.70 -1.84
CA ALA A 37 19.01 -8.62 -0.38
C ALA A 37 18.16 -7.44 0.14
N PHE A 38 18.18 -6.29 -0.52
CA PHE A 38 17.37 -5.13 -0.11
C PHE A 38 15.87 -5.44 -0.28
N ALA A 39 15.51 -5.95 -1.46
CA ALA A 39 14.14 -6.30 -1.80
C ALA A 39 13.57 -7.42 -0.92
N GLU A 40 14.38 -8.45 -0.65
CA GLU A 40 14.03 -9.56 0.22
C GLU A 40 13.74 -9.08 1.65
N LYS A 41 14.63 -8.27 2.23
CA LYS A 41 14.43 -7.72 3.57
C LYS A 41 13.20 -6.80 3.63
N LEU A 42 12.99 -5.97 2.61
CA LEU A 42 11.82 -5.10 2.53
C LEU A 42 10.51 -5.90 2.42
N THR A 43 10.50 -6.97 1.62
CA THR A 43 9.38 -7.92 1.53
C THR A 43 9.12 -8.61 2.88
N GLY A 44 10.18 -8.96 3.61
CA GLY A 44 10.09 -9.50 4.97
C GLY A 44 9.48 -8.51 5.97
N LEU A 45 9.77 -7.21 5.84
CA LEU A 45 9.15 -6.14 6.64
C LEU A 45 7.64 -6.05 6.38
N VAL A 46 7.24 -6.01 5.11
CA VAL A 46 5.82 -5.96 4.72
C VAL A 46 5.07 -7.18 5.27
N SER A 47 5.68 -8.37 5.16
CA SER A 47 5.11 -9.61 5.71
C SER A 47 4.97 -9.56 7.23
N SER A 48 5.95 -8.99 7.93
CA SER A 48 5.91 -8.82 9.39
C SER A 48 4.83 -7.80 9.81
N ALA A 49 4.69 -6.70 9.07
CA ALA A 49 3.64 -5.71 9.29
C ALA A 49 2.23 -6.30 9.07
N LYS A 50 2.06 -7.11 8.01
CA LYS A 50 0.82 -7.87 7.76
C LYS A 50 0.50 -8.83 8.90
N ALA A 51 1.50 -9.52 9.44
CA ALA A 51 1.30 -10.40 10.59
C ALA A 51 0.83 -9.63 11.83
N VAL A 52 1.35 -8.43 12.09
CA VAL A 52 0.83 -7.57 13.17
C VAL A 52 -0.63 -7.18 12.90
N GLY A 53 -0.96 -6.74 11.69
CA GLY A 53 -2.32 -6.35 11.33
C GLY A 53 -3.33 -7.49 11.49
N ASN A 54 -2.99 -8.68 11.01
CA ASN A 54 -3.86 -9.86 11.06
C ASN A 54 -4.07 -10.41 12.48
N ASN A 55 -3.09 -10.26 13.36
CA ASN A 55 -3.13 -10.76 14.74
C ASN A 55 -3.34 -9.63 15.75
N SER A 56 -3.78 -8.46 15.29
CA SER A 56 -3.91 -7.25 16.09
C SER A 56 -4.90 -7.40 17.26
N GLN A 57 -5.87 -8.31 17.13
CA GLN A 57 -6.85 -8.63 18.16
C GLN A 57 -6.50 -9.87 19.00
N GLU A 58 -5.35 -10.52 18.76
CA GLU A 58 -4.95 -11.75 19.45
C GLU A 58 -3.93 -11.47 20.56
N PRO A 59 -4.32 -11.38 21.85
CA PRO A 59 -3.42 -10.87 22.89
C PRO A 59 -2.21 -11.77 23.15
N ALA A 60 -2.32 -13.06 22.87
CA ALA A 60 -1.24 -14.03 23.03
C ALA A 60 -0.19 -13.95 21.90
N ALA A 61 -0.62 -13.68 20.67
CA ALA A 61 0.24 -13.68 19.48
C ALA A 61 0.81 -12.29 19.16
N LEU A 62 0.03 -11.24 19.41
CA LEU A 62 0.38 -9.86 19.07
C LEU A 62 1.75 -9.42 19.58
N PRO A 63 2.14 -9.63 20.86
CA PRO A 63 3.44 -9.19 21.35
C PRO A 63 4.61 -9.76 20.55
N GLY A 64 4.52 -11.03 20.15
CA GLY A 64 5.55 -11.70 19.34
C GLY A 64 5.63 -11.13 17.92
N HIS A 65 4.49 -10.89 17.27
CA HIS A 65 4.47 -10.28 15.94
C HIS A 65 4.97 -8.83 15.95
N LEU A 66 4.59 -8.05 16.96
CA LEU A 66 5.02 -6.67 17.11
C LEU A 66 6.53 -6.58 17.37
N GLN A 67 7.05 -7.44 18.25
CA GLN A 67 8.49 -7.54 18.50
C GLN A 67 9.25 -7.90 17.21
N LYS A 68 8.75 -8.86 16.43
CA LYS A 68 9.36 -9.25 15.16
C LYS A 68 9.42 -8.08 14.17
N LEU A 69 8.30 -7.35 13.99
CA LEU A 69 8.26 -6.16 13.12
C LEU A 69 9.30 -5.12 13.56
N MET A 70 9.37 -4.82 14.86
CA MET A 70 10.32 -3.85 15.41
C MET A 70 11.78 -4.29 15.20
N THR A 71 12.11 -5.54 15.52
CA THR A 71 13.48 -6.07 15.33
C THR A 71 13.87 -6.03 13.85
N SER A 72 12.99 -6.51 12.95
CA SER A 72 13.25 -6.47 11.52
C SER A 72 13.43 -5.05 11.00
N TRP A 73 12.67 -4.07 11.53
CA TRP A 73 12.85 -2.67 11.16
C TRP A 73 14.20 -2.13 11.60
N ILE A 74 14.60 -2.36 12.86
CA ILE A 74 15.89 -1.91 13.39
C ILE A 74 17.05 -2.49 12.56
N GLU A 75 16.99 -3.78 12.24
CA GLU A 75 17.99 -4.43 11.39
C GLU A 75 18.05 -3.82 9.97
N PHE A 76 16.88 -3.59 9.37
CA PHE A 76 16.77 -2.97 8.06
C PHE A 76 17.28 -1.52 8.07
N SER A 77 16.85 -0.71 9.04
CA SER A 77 17.23 0.70 9.18
C SER A 77 18.71 0.84 9.44
N ASN A 78 19.28 0.08 10.37
CA ASN A 78 20.72 0.15 10.66
C ASN A 78 21.57 -0.25 9.45
N THR A 79 21.08 -1.18 8.62
CA THR A 79 21.78 -1.59 7.39
C THR A 79 21.71 -0.48 6.34
N TYR A 80 20.51 -0.03 5.97
CA TYR A 80 20.28 0.75 4.75
C TYR A 80 20.16 2.26 4.96
N LEU A 81 19.97 2.74 6.18
CA LEU A 81 20.09 4.17 6.48
C LEU A 81 21.54 4.63 6.35
N VAL A 82 22.49 3.81 6.81
CA VAL A 82 23.92 4.13 6.79
C VAL A 82 24.54 3.74 5.44
N ASN A 83 24.14 2.61 4.88
CA ASN A 83 24.63 2.10 3.60
C ASN A 83 23.46 1.95 2.60
N PRO A 84 22.95 3.07 2.05
CA PRO A 84 21.89 3.02 1.05
C PRO A 84 22.31 2.19 -0.17
N PRO A 85 21.35 1.52 -0.85
CA PRO A 85 21.59 0.98 -2.19
C PRO A 85 22.14 2.05 -3.15
N GLU A 86 22.90 1.64 -4.18
CA GLU A 86 23.55 2.57 -5.12
C GLU A 86 22.61 3.65 -5.68
N TRP A 87 21.39 3.27 -6.06
CA TRP A 87 20.40 4.16 -6.64
C TRP A 87 19.80 5.17 -5.63
N ALA A 88 20.00 4.95 -4.33
CA ALA A 88 19.52 5.80 -3.24
C ALA A 88 20.64 6.65 -2.60
N LYS A 89 21.91 6.44 -2.96
CA LYS A 89 23.05 7.16 -2.36
C LYS A 89 22.93 8.69 -2.43
N ASN A 90 22.31 9.19 -3.50
CA ASN A 90 22.15 10.63 -3.74
C ASN A 90 20.71 11.11 -3.48
N ASP A 91 19.85 10.28 -2.89
CA ASP A 91 18.50 10.71 -2.51
C ASP A 91 18.59 11.61 -1.27
N ALA A 92 18.41 12.91 -1.48
CA ALA A 92 18.44 13.93 -0.42
C ALA A 92 17.37 13.70 0.66
N SER A 93 16.30 12.97 0.33
CA SER A 93 15.20 12.64 1.25
C SER A 93 15.37 11.27 1.92
N TRP A 94 16.45 10.54 1.65
CA TRP A 94 16.64 9.16 2.15
C TRP A 94 16.46 9.04 3.66
N LYS A 95 17.18 9.89 4.42
CA LYS A 95 17.06 9.91 5.88
C LYS A 95 15.64 10.23 6.34
N GLN A 96 15.02 11.24 5.74
CA GLN A 96 13.65 11.63 6.09
C GLN A 96 12.67 10.48 5.88
N LYS A 97 12.81 9.68 4.81
CA LYS A 97 11.97 8.50 4.57
C LYS A 97 12.08 7.48 5.70
N PHE A 98 13.28 7.24 6.22
CA PHE A 98 13.48 6.35 7.38
C PHE A 98 12.92 6.94 8.68
N ASP A 99 13.08 8.24 8.91
CA ASP A 99 12.53 8.91 10.09
C ASP A 99 10.98 8.78 10.09
N GLU A 100 10.33 9.05 8.96
CA GLU A 100 8.88 8.90 8.79
C GLU A 100 8.39 7.45 9.04
N LEU A 101 9.12 6.45 8.54
CA LEU A 101 8.80 5.04 8.75
C LEU A 101 9.01 4.60 10.21
N THR A 102 10.03 5.17 10.88
CA THR A 102 10.31 4.92 12.30
C THR A 102 9.19 5.49 13.17
N ASP A 103 8.72 6.70 12.87
CA ASP A 103 7.59 7.32 13.57
C ASP A 103 6.31 6.49 13.43
N LEU A 104 6.04 5.96 12.23
CA LEU A 104 4.91 5.06 12.00
C LEU A 104 5.00 3.78 12.83
N ILE A 105 6.15 3.12 12.88
CA ILE A 105 6.33 1.93 13.72
C ILE A 105 6.17 2.26 15.21
N GLY A 106 6.72 3.38 15.66
CA GLY A 106 6.54 3.88 17.02
C GLY A 106 5.07 4.09 17.36
N SER A 107 4.31 4.69 16.45
CA SER A 107 2.87 4.92 16.59
C SER A 107 2.07 3.62 16.62
N ILE A 108 2.36 2.68 15.70
CA ILE A 108 1.75 1.33 15.67
C ILE A 108 1.94 0.64 17.01
N ARG A 109 3.18 0.62 17.52
CA ARG A 109 3.49 0.01 18.83
C ARG A 109 2.69 0.67 19.94
N LYS A 110 2.68 2.00 19.98
CA LYS A 110 1.94 2.78 21.00
C LYS A 110 0.45 2.44 20.96
N ASN A 111 -0.16 2.43 19.79
CA ASN A 111 -1.60 2.19 19.63
C ASN A 111 -2.00 0.74 19.98
N LEU A 112 -1.09 -0.24 19.79
CA LEU A 112 -1.36 -1.65 20.07
C LEU A 112 -0.95 -2.11 21.49
N SER A 113 -0.04 -1.40 22.16
CA SER A 113 0.51 -1.82 23.46
C SER A 113 -0.15 -1.13 24.66
N ASN A 114 -1.11 -0.23 24.45
CA ASN A 114 -1.85 0.43 25.51
C ASN A 114 -2.81 -0.52 26.24
N GLN A 115 -3.23 -0.17 27.46
CA GLN A 115 -4.27 -0.91 28.20
C GLN A 115 -5.58 -0.99 27.41
N GLU A 116 -5.89 0.08 26.66
CA GLU A 116 -6.98 0.14 25.68
C GLU A 116 -6.37 0.37 24.29
N PRO A 117 -6.17 -0.70 23.49
CA PRO A 117 -5.58 -0.58 22.16
C PRO A 117 -6.50 0.15 21.16
N ASP A 118 -5.95 1.11 20.43
CA ASP A 118 -6.63 1.75 19.30
C ASP A 118 -6.35 0.94 18.01
N GLN A 119 -7.09 -0.16 17.88
CA GLN A 119 -6.98 -1.10 16.77
C GLN A 119 -7.24 -0.44 15.41
N PRO A 120 -8.31 0.36 15.23
CA PRO A 120 -8.54 1.06 13.96
C PRO A 120 -7.38 1.97 13.55
N LYS A 121 -6.82 2.73 14.50
CA LYS A 121 -5.70 3.63 14.21
C LYS A 121 -4.44 2.86 13.85
N ALA A 122 -4.12 1.82 14.62
CA ALA A 122 -2.98 0.96 14.33
C ALA A 122 -3.08 0.30 12.95
N HIS A 123 -4.27 -0.17 12.56
CA HIS A 123 -4.51 -0.74 11.24
C HIS A 123 -4.22 0.27 10.12
N GLN A 124 -4.72 1.49 10.23
CA GLN A 124 -4.45 2.56 9.27
C GLN A 124 -2.95 2.88 9.17
N GLU A 125 -2.25 2.91 10.29
CA GLU A 125 -0.80 3.18 10.34
C GLU A 125 0.03 2.02 9.78
N ILE A 126 -0.38 0.77 9.98
CA ILE A 126 0.23 -0.41 9.35
C ILE A 126 0.11 -0.30 7.82
N GLN A 127 -1.08 0.01 7.31
CA GLN A 127 -1.30 0.17 5.87
C GLN A 127 -0.45 1.32 5.30
N LYS A 128 -0.40 2.45 6.02
CA LYS A 128 0.43 3.61 5.65
C LYS A 128 1.92 3.27 5.67
N PHE A 129 2.38 2.54 6.68
CA PHE A 129 3.75 2.04 6.73
C PHE A 129 4.07 1.18 5.51
N THR A 130 3.22 0.21 5.18
CA THR A 130 3.48 -0.67 4.02
C THR A 130 3.45 0.06 2.68
N ARG A 131 2.59 1.07 2.51
CA ARG A 131 2.62 1.93 1.33
C ARG A 131 3.90 2.75 1.28
N ARG A 132 4.29 3.41 2.36
CA ARG A 132 5.49 4.28 2.37
C ARG A 132 6.81 3.52 2.20
N LEU A 133 6.85 2.21 2.44
CA LEU A 133 8.01 1.39 2.07
C LEU A 133 8.29 1.42 0.56
N THR A 134 7.28 1.64 -0.30
CA THR A 134 7.49 1.73 -1.75
C THR A 134 8.31 2.96 -2.14
N ARG A 135 8.16 4.07 -1.40
CA ARG A 135 8.94 5.31 -1.59
C ARG A 135 10.43 5.12 -1.39
N LEU A 136 10.83 4.02 -0.76
CA LEU A 136 12.24 3.69 -0.75
C LEU A 136 12.71 3.59 -2.19
N TYR A 137 12.00 2.93 -3.13
CA TYR A 137 12.39 2.75 -4.54
C TYR A 137 12.38 3.97 -5.47
N ASP A 138 12.08 5.18 -5.01
CA ASP A 138 11.90 6.35 -5.89
C ASP A 138 13.07 6.56 -6.87
N GLY A 139 14.31 6.44 -6.38
CA GLY A 139 15.53 6.63 -7.18
C GLY A 139 15.93 5.42 -8.04
N LEU A 140 15.25 4.27 -7.90
CA LEU A 140 15.60 3.07 -8.65
C LEU A 140 15.30 3.28 -10.14
N GLN A 141 16.31 3.07 -10.99
CA GLN A 141 16.09 3.01 -12.43
C GLN A 141 15.30 1.75 -12.76
N MET A 142 14.14 1.94 -13.40
CA MET A 142 13.21 0.86 -13.73
C MET A 142 12.57 1.15 -15.08
N ASN A 143 12.07 0.09 -15.73
CA ASN A 143 11.29 0.26 -16.96
C ASN A 143 9.99 1.04 -16.67
N GLU A 144 9.39 1.59 -17.72
CA GLU A 144 8.21 2.45 -17.62
C GLU A 144 7.04 1.75 -16.91
N LEU A 145 6.81 0.47 -17.20
CA LEU A 145 5.71 -0.28 -16.59
C LEU A 145 5.92 -0.46 -15.07
N ALA A 146 7.12 -0.81 -14.63
CA ALA A 146 7.46 -0.90 -13.21
C ALA A 146 7.34 0.47 -12.51
N ARG A 147 7.72 1.55 -13.19
CA ARG A 147 7.53 2.92 -12.67
C ARG A 147 6.06 3.23 -12.47
N LEU A 148 5.21 2.96 -13.46
CA LEU A 148 3.77 3.19 -13.36
C LEU A 148 3.10 2.38 -12.24
N LEU A 149 3.56 1.14 -11.98
CA LEU A 149 3.08 0.35 -10.84
C LEU A 149 3.45 1.00 -9.49
N LEU A 150 4.68 1.49 -9.37
CA LEU A 150 5.13 2.21 -8.16
C LEU A 150 4.37 3.52 -7.96
N ASP A 151 4.19 4.29 -9.04
CA ASP A 151 3.47 5.56 -9.03
C ASP A 151 1.99 5.34 -8.65
N THR A 152 1.37 4.27 -9.12
CA THR A 152 -0.01 3.90 -8.75
C THR A 152 -0.14 3.72 -7.23
N SER A 153 0.77 2.96 -6.62
CA SER A 153 0.81 2.76 -5.16
C SER A 153 1.05 4.08 -4.40
N THR A 154 1.97 4.90 -4.89
CA THR A 154 2.29 6.21 -4.30
C THR A 154 1.09 7.15 -4.34
N HIS A 155 0.35 7.19 -5.44
CA HIS A 155 -0.86 8.00 -5.56
C HIS A 155 -2.01 7.51 -4.67
N ILE A 156 -2.14 6.19 -4.43
CA ILE A 156 -3.07 5.67 -3.42
C ILE A 156 -2.71 6.21 -2.03
N ASP A 157 -1.42 6.24 -1.65
CA ASP A 157 -1.00 6.81 -0.36
C ASP A 157 -1.33 8.31 -0.26
N HIS A 158 -1.12 9.08 -1.32
CA HIS A 158 -1.48 10.50 -1.36
C HIS A 158 -2.99 10.74 -1.20
N ILE A 159 -3.84 9.88 -1.79
CA ILE A 159 -5.29 9.98 -1.58
C ILE A 159 -5.63 9.71 -0.11
N TRP A 160 -5.03 8.69 0.50
CA TRP A 160 -5.24 8.39 1.93
C TRP A 160 -4.80 9.55 2.83
N ASP A 161 -3.64 10.14 2.57
CA ASP A 161 -3.14 11.28 3.33
C ASP A 161 -4.08 12.49 3.21
N ALA A 162 -4.59 12.78 2.01
CA ALA A 162 -5.56 13.85 1.81
C ALA A 162 -6.92 13.55 2.48
N TRP A 163 -7.38 12.29 2.41
CA TRP A 163 -8.63 11.84 3.03
C TRP A 163 -8.60 12.01 4.55
N TRP A 164 -7.54 11.53 5.21
CA TRP A 164 -7.40 11.64 6.66
C TRP A 164 -7.13 13.06 7.14
N ALA A 165 -6.47 13.89 6.33
CA ALA A 165 -6.30 15.32 6.60
C ALA A 165 -7.59 16.13 6.38
N GLN A 166 -8.64 15.53 5.81
CA GLN A 166 -9.85 16.22 5.35
C GLN A 166 -9.56 17.41 4.42
N ASP A 167 -8.49 17.31 3.64
CA ASP A 167 -8.04 18.37 2.73
C ASP A 167 -8.64 18.13 1.34
N ARG A 168 -9.77 18.79 1.06
CA ARG A 168 -10.49 18.61 -0.21
C ARG A 168 -9.64 18.98 -1.42
N GLN A 169 -8.82 20.04 -1.33
CA GLN A 169 -8.01 20.47 -2.46
C GLN A 169 -6.97 19.40 -2.80
N LYS A 170 -6.24 18.91 -1.80
CA LYS A 170 -5.28 17.82 -1.99
C LYS A 170 -5.96 16.53 -2.44
N LEU A 171 -7.18 16.25 -1.97
CA LEU A 171 -7.91 15.05 -2.35
C LEU A 171 -8.28 15.07 -3.83
N VAL A 172 -8.77 16.21 -4.34
CA VAL A 172 -9.09 16.40 -5.76
C VAL A 172 -7.84 16.24 -6.62
N GLU A 173 -6.73 16.84 -6.21
CA GLU A 173 -5.46 16.74 -6.93
C GLU A 173 -4.91 15.31 -6.93
N ALA A 174 -4.86 14.66 -5.77
CA ALA A 174 -4.35 13.30 -5.62
C ALA A 174 -5.16 12.31 -6.46
N THR A 175 -6.50 12.41 -6.44
CA THR A 175 -7.38 11.54 -7.24
C THR A 175 -7.27 11.81 -8.75
N LYS A 176 -7.03 13.06 -9.16
CA LYS A 176 -6.76 13.40 -10.57
C LYS A 176 -5.48 12.72 -11.06
N ASN A 177 -4.41 12.86 -10.29
CA ASN A 177 -3.10 12.28 -10.64
C ASN A 177 -3.17 10.74 -10.65
N PHE A 178 -3.83 10.15 -9.66
CA PHE A 178 -4.09 8.72 -9.61
C PHE A 178 -4.84 8.22 -10.86
N SER A 179 -5.93 8.89 -11.25
CA SER A 179 -6.67 8.53 -12.46
C SER A 179 -5.82 8.60 -13.72
N SER A 180 -4.94 9.59 -13.84
CA SER A 180 -4.02 9.72 -14.97
C SER A 180 -3.01 8.57 -15.00
N VAL A 181 -2.42 8.23 -13.85
CA VAL A 181 -1.43 7.14 -13.77
C VAL A 181 -2.07 5.78 -14.06
N CYS A 182 -3.29 5.52 -13.57
CA CYS A 182 -4.01 4.29 -13.90
C CYS A 182 -4.30 4.17 -15.40
N HIS A 183 -4.64 5.27 -16.07
CA HIS A 183 -4.85 5.26 -17.52
C HIS A 183 -3.56 4.92 -18.26
N ASN A 184 -2.47 5.62 -17.95
CA ASN A 184 -1.15 5.36 -18.54
C ASN A 184 -0.66 3.93 -18.28
N LEU A 185 -0.90 3.40 -17.06
CA LEU A 185 -0.63 2.00 -16.73
C LEU A 185 -1.38 1.08 -17.69
N SER A 186 -2.68 1.28 -17.88
CA SER A 186 -3.51 0.45 -18.74
C SER A 186 -3.02 0.40 -20.19
N GLU A 187 -2.49 1.50 -20.73
CA GLU A 187 -1.97 1.57 -22.11
C GLU A 187 -0.67 0.77 -22.30
N LYS A 188 0.08 0.52 -21.22
CA LYS A 188 1.34 -0.22 -21.24
C LYS A 188 1.18 -1.72 -20.98
N LEU A 189 -0.05 -2.17 -20.71
CA LEU A 189 -0.37 -3.55 -20.44
C LEU A 189 -0.72 -4.30 -21.72
N ASP A 190 -0.40 -5.60 -21.75
CA ASP A 190 -0.98 -6.51 -22.73
C ASP A 190 -2.51 -6.62 -22.56
N GLU A 191 -3.23 -7.04 -23.59
CA GLU A 191 -4.71 -7.07 -23.60
C GLU A 191 -5.31 -7.79 -22.39
N ALA A 192 -4.75 -8.94 -21.99
CA ALA A 192 -5.24 -9.70 -20.85
C ALA A 192 -5.03 -8.93 -19.54
N SER A 193 -3.83 -8.37 -19.34
CA SER A 193 -3.51 -7.54 -18.17
C SER A 193 -4.32 -6.23 -18.13
N ALA A 194 -4.56 -5.60 -19.28
CA ALA A 194 -5.36 -4.39 -19.40
C ALA A 194 -6.81 -4.63 -18.97
N LYS A 195 -7.39 -5.76 -19.41
CA LYS A 195 -8.73 -6.18 -18.98
C LYS A 195 -8.84 -6.38 -17.47
N MET A 196 -7.77 -6.86 -16.82
CA MET A 196 -7.73 -6.97 -15.35
C MET A 196 -7.65 -5.59 -14.67
N ALA A 197 -7.02 -4.61 -15.32
CA ALA A 197 -6.87 -3.25 -14.81
C ALA A 197 -8.09 -2.34 -15.07
N GLU A 198 -9.04 -2.72 -15.93
CA GLU A 198 -10.23 -1.92 -16.26
C GLU A 198 -10.99 -1.44 -15.02
N ASN A 199 -11.18 -2.31 -14.03
CA ASN A 199 -11.86 -1.96 -12.78
C ASN A 199 -11.09 -0.89 -11.99
N ILE A 200 -9.76 -0.95 -11.99
CA ILE A 200 -8.90 0.01 -11.30
C ILE A 200 -9.03 1.38 -11.98
N VAL A 201 -8.92 1.42 -13.31
CA VAL A 201 -9.05 2.64 -14.12
C VAL A 201 -10.43 3.26 -13.91
N HIS A 202 -11.49 2.45 -13.98
CA HIS A 202 -12.86 2.92 -13.77
C HIS A 202 -13.04 3.53 -12.37
N ARG A 203 -12.61 2.82 -11.32
CA ARG A 203 -12.73 3.32 -9.94
C ARG A 203 -11.87 4.55 -9.68
N ALA A 204 -10.70 4.66 -10.29
CA ALA A 204 -9.86 5.86 -10.19
C ALA A 204 -10.60 7.10 -10.71
N GLY A 205 -11.32 6.96 -11.83
CA GLY A 205 -12.20 8.01 -12.36
C GLY A 205 -13.37 8.34 -11.43
N GLU A 206 -14.02 7.32 -10.85
CA GLU A 206 -15.12 7.53 -9.88
C GLU A 206 -14.64 8.21 -8.59
N LEU A 207 -13.48 7.81 -8.06
CA LEU A 207 -12.85 8.48 -6.91
C LEU A 207 -12.62 9.96 -7.19
N HIS A 208 -12.14 10.32 -8.38
CA HIS A 208 -11.95 11.72 -8.76
C HIS A 208 -13.28 12.50 -8.80
N LYS A 209 -14.33 11.91 -9.37
CA LYS A 209 -15.68 12.52 -9.37
C LYS A 209 -16.23 12.70 -7.95
N MET A 210 -16.00 11.72 -7.08
CA MET A 210 -16.43 11.78 -5.67
C MET A 210 -15.66 12.85 -4.89
N ALA A 211 -14.33 12.96 -5.09
CA ALA A 211 -13.48 13.98 -4.46
C ALA A 211 -13.93 15.41 -4.77
N ALA A 212 -14.51 15.63 -5.95
CA ALA A 212 -15.04 16.93 -6.36
C ALA A 212 -16.36 17.32 -5.67
N ARG A 213 -17.03 16.42 -4.94
CA ARG A 213 -18.25 16.77 -4.21
C ARG A 213 -17.95 17.60 -2.96
N GLU A 214 -18.88 18.46 -2.57
CA GLU A 214 -18.74 19.27 -1.35
C GLU A 214 -18.87 18.43 -0.08
N ASP A 215 -19.68 17.37 -0.13
CA ASP A 215 -20.02 16.49 0.97
C ASP A 215 -19.15 15.23 1.06
N VAL A 216 -18.01 15.18 0.35
CA VAL A 216 -17.20 13.97 0.20
C VAL A 216 -16.79 13.32 1.54
N PHE A 217 -16.59 14.13 2.60
CA PHE A 217 -16.20 13.67 3.92
C PHE A 217 -17.36 13.29 4.85
N THR A 218 -18.61 13.51 4.43
CA THR A 218 -19.80 13.32 5.29
C THR A 218 -20.23 11.86 5.45
N GLY A 219 -19.55 10.92 4.79
CA GLY A 219 -19.85 9.50 4.86
C GLY A 219 -18.66 8.60 4.54
N LYS A 220 -18.90 7.29 4.53
CA LYS A 220 -17.88 6.26 4.29
C LYS A 220 -17.76 5.81 2.84
N SER A 221 -18.56 6.36 1.92
CA SER A 221 -18.60 5.91 0.52
C SER A 221 -17.27 6.09 -0.19
N PHE A 222 -16.60 7.23 0.01
CA PHE A 222 -15.29 7.50 -0.57
C PHE A 222 -14.23 6.54 -0.03
N GLU A 223 -14.13 6.44 1.31
CA GLU A 223 -13.23 5.50 2.00
C GLU A 223 -13.45 4.05 1.55
N PHE A 224 -14.70 3.63 1.38
CA PHE A 224 -15.04 2.29 0.89
C PHE A 224 -14.56 2.10 -0.56
N MET A 225 -14.81 3.07 -1.45
CA MET A 225 -14.35 3.02 -2.83
C MET A 225 -12.82 2.97 -2.92
N LEU A 226 -12.12 3.74 -2.07
CA LEU A 226 -10.67 3.77 -2.03
C LEU A 226 -10.09 2.43 -1.58
N ASN A 227 -10.62 1.85 -0.50
CA ASN A 227 -10.25 0.50 -0.05
C ASN A 227 -10.48 -0.55 -1.13
N MET A 228 -11.62 -0.51 -1.83
CA MET A 228 -11.90 -1.43 -2.93
C MET A 228 -10.88 -1.29 -4.06
N THR A 229 -10.50 -0.06 -4.40
CA THR A 229 -9.55 0.22 -5.48
C THR A 229 -8.15 -0.26 -5.13
N GLU A 230 -7.71 -0.05 -3.89
CA GLU A 230 -6.42 -0.57 -3.39
C GLU A 230 -6.39 -2.10 -3.38
N ASN A 231 -7.49 -2.75 -2.99
CA ASN A 231 -7.61 -4.21 -3.07
C ASN A 231 -7.64 -4.74 -4.51
N ASP A 232 -8.27 -4.03 -5.44
CA ASP A 232 -8.25 -4.38 -6.87
C ASP A 232 -6.81 -4.29 -7.42
N PHE A 233 -6.07 -3.25 -7.03
CA PHE A 233 -4.68 -3.07 -7.41
C PHE A 233 -3.75 -4.17 -6.86
N ALA A 234 -3.92 -4.53 -5.57
CA ALA A 234 -3.15 -5.63 -4.98
C ALA A 234 -3.40 -6.97 -5.71
N ARG A 235 -4.67 -7.29 -6.01
CA ARG A 235 -5.02 -8.51 -6.76
C ARG A 235 -4.48 -8.51 -8.18
N PHE A 236 -4.47 -7.34 -8.82
CA PHE A 236 -3.86 -7.17 -10.14
C PHE A 236 -2.35 -7.45 -10.09
N ASN A 237 -1.64 -6.96 -9.07
CA ASN A 237 -0.21 -7.23 -8.90
C ASN A 237 0.08 -8.70 -8.58
N ASP A 238 -0.73 -9.34 -7.75
CA ASP A 238 -0.64 -10.79 -7.48
C ASP A 238 -0.72 -11.61 -8.78
N ALA A 239 -1.74 -11.37 -9.59
CA ALA A 239 -1.93 -12.10 -10.84
C ALA A 239 -0.82 -11.83 -11.87
N ARG A 240 -0.30 -10.60 -11.93
CA ARG A 240 0.84 -10.26 -12.78
C ARG A 240 2.10 -11.00 -12.36
N ARG A 241 2.37 -11.09 -11.05
CA ARG A 241 3.52 -11.83 -10.52
C ARG A 241 3.43 -13.31 -10.92
N GLU A 242 2.26 -13.91 -10.82
CA GLU A 242 2.03 -15.31 -11.24
C GLU A 242 2.24 -15.52 -12.74
N LYS A 243 1.76 -14.59 -13.57
CA LYS A 243 1.99 -14.60 -15.02
C LYS A 243 3.47 -14.52 -15.36
N THR A 244 4.20 -13.56 -14.81
CA THR A 244 5.65 -13.41 -15.05
C THR A 244 6.44 -14.65 -14.60
N ALA A 245 6.06 -15.27 -13.49
CA ALA A 245 6.69 -16.50 -13.02
C ALA A 245 6.41 -17.72 -13.94
N THR A 246 5.30 -17.71 -14.68
CA THR A 246 4.94 -18.74 -15.65
C THR A 246 5.68 -18.54 -16.97
N ASP A 247 5.74 -17.29 -17.46
CA ASP A 247 6.43 -16.94 -18.71
C ASP A 247 7.96 -17.12 -18.62
N SER A 248 8.51 -17.20 -17.40
CA SER A 248 9.95 -17.40 -17.14
C SER A 248 10.38 -18.88 -17.01
N LYS A 249 9.44 -19.83 -17.17
CA LYS A 249 9.69 -21.29 -17.10
C LYS A 249 9.68 -21.91 -18.49
#